data_AF-A0A0H4X4D6-F1
#
_entry.id   AF-A0A0H4X4D6-F1
#
_cell.length_a   1.000
_cell.length_b   1.000
_cell.length_c   1.000
_cell.angle_alpha   90.00
_cell.angle_beta   90.00
_cell.angle_gamma   90.00
#
_symmetry.space_group_name_H-M   'P 1'
#
loop_
_entity.id
_entity.type
_entity.pdbx_description
1 polymer ?
#
loop_
_entity_poly.entity_id
_entity_poly.type
_entity_poly.pdbx_seq_one_letter_code
_entity_poly.pdbx_strand_id
1 'polypeptide(L)'
;MDAITLDLHLIAVATLLVDGNPQGFFLNLCRMAENGRRVQRLLTDRGLAPPPARRNTPLLGALAAGHFSLAEAVAASSATQWQQGAEYEDEFLWASALQHLTRTPVATLEPILVPLEKVGQDAYASRVTMARALVSKDAKSFAEAFATACQDYGIDIEKRARSVATPVTSFAPHRFLWLEGLALLRLSERAGIAPEDTGFNYCPPLARVPMTVTYSGDWAIDTMPTK
;
A
#
# COMPACT_ATOMS: atom_id res chain seq x y z
N MET A 1 3.84 -13.64 8.23
CA MET A 1 3.19 -12.39 7.77
C MET A 1 2.55 -12.63 6.40
N ASP A 2 3.35 -13.03 5.41
CA ASP A 2 2.95 -13.08 3.99
C ASP A 2 1.69 -13.90 3.71
N ALA A 3 1.56 -15.11 4.30
CA ALA A 3 0.38 -15.95 4.06
C ALA A 3 -0.93 -15.29 4.53
N ILE A 4 -0.98 -14.82 5.78
CA ILE A 4 -2.17 -14.17 6.36
C ILE A 4 -2.53 -12.90 5.57
N THR A 5 -1.54 -12.09 5.20
CA THR A 5 -1.79 -10.87 4.44
C THR A 5 -2.24 -11.17 3.02
N LEU A 6 -1.68 -12.22 2.39
CA LEU A 6 -2.05 -12.66 1.05
C LEU A 6 -3.50 -13.17 1.02
N ASP A 7 -3.89 -14.02 1.97
CA ASP A 7 -5.24 -14.60 2.01
C ASP A 7 -6.31 -13.54 2.23
N LEU A 8 -6.08 -12.58 3.14
CA LEU A 8 -7.02 -11.47 3.35
C LEU A 8 -7.07 -10.51 2.16
N HIS A 9 -5.95 -10.27 1.48
CA HIS A 9 -5.94 -9.51 0.23
C HIS A 9 -6.71 -10.22 -0.87
N LEU A 10 -6.53 -11.54 -1.01
CA LEU A 10 -7.25 -12.39 -1.95
C LEU A 10 -8.77 -12.29 -1.74
N ILE A 11 -9.20 -12.44 -0.48
CA ILE A 11 -10.61 -12.30 -0.09
C ILE A 11 -11.12 -10.89 -0.41
N ALA A 12 -10.34 -9.85 -0.10
CA ALA A 12 -10.70 -8.47 -0.44
C ALA A 12 -10.95 -8.35 -1.95
N VAL A 13 -10.00 -8.75 -2.77
CA VAL A 13 -10.10 -8.65 -4.23
C VAL A 13 -11.26 -9.46 -4.78
N ALA A 14 -11.50 -10.68 -4.28
CA ALA A 14 -12.66 -11.47 -4.66
C ALA A 14 -13.98 -10.77 -4.29
N THR A 15 -14.07 -10.21 -3.08
CA THR A 15 -15.24 -9.44 -2.61
C THR A 15 -15.52 -8.24 -3.53
N LEU A 16 -14.48 -7.61 -4.07
CA LEU A 16 -14.63 -6.51 -5.02
C LEU A 16 -15.06 -6.99 -6.41
N LEU A 17 -14.26 -7.89 -7.01
CA LEU A 17 -14.33 -8.22 -8.44
C LEU A 17 -15.42 -9.24 -8.76
N VAL A 18 -15.72 -10.15 -7.81
CA VAL A 18 -16.74 -11.19 -7.98
C VAL A 18 -18.07 -10.70 -7.43
N ASP A 19 -18.10 -10.17 -6.21
CA ASP A 19 -19.35 -9.79 -5.55
C ASP A 19 -19.78 -8.35 -5.84
N GLY A 20 -18.92 -7.54 -6.46
CA GLY A 20 -19.20 -6.11 -6.70
C GLY A 20 -19.38 -5.31 -5.40
N ASN A 21 -18.77 -5.77 -4.29
CA ASN A 21 -18.99 -5.22 -2.95
C ASN A 21 -17.79 -4.38 -2.49
N PRO A 22 -17.78 -3.06 -2.76
CA PRO A 22 -16.66 -2.21 -2.39
C PRO A 22 -16.49 -2.04 -0.88
N GLN A 23 -17.57 -2.03 -0.10
CA GLN A 23 -17.47 -1.91 1.35
C GLN A 23 -16.86 -3.17 1.99
N GLY A 24 -17.25 -4.34 1.51
CA GLY A 24 -16.62 -5.61 1.91
C GLY A 24 -15.13 -5.66 1.53
N PHE A 25 -14.77 -5.16 0.35
CA PHE A 25 -13.37 -5.00 -0.06
C PHE A 25 -12.56 -4.16 0.93
N PHE A 26 -13.04 -2.95 1.27
CA PHE A 26 -12.33 -2.08 2.22
C PHE A 26 -12.21 -2.69 3.61
N LEU A 27 -13.28 -3.32 4.12
CA LEU A 27 -13.23 -4.02 5.39
C LEU A 27 -12.15 -5.09 5.39
N ASN A 28 -12.09 -5.94 4.34
CA ASN A 28 -11.07 -6.97 4.19
C ASN A 28 -9.63 -6.41 4.10
N LEU A 29 -9.44 -5.25 3.46
CA LEU A 29 -8.16 -4.54 3.51
C LEU A 29 -7.81 -4.03 4.92
N CYS A 30 -8.78 -3.52 5.68
CA CYS A 30 -8.57 -3.14 7.08
C CYS A 30 -8.22 -4.35 7.95
N ARG A 31 -8.89 -5.50 7.74
CA ARG A 31 -8.56 -6.76 8.42
C ARG A 31 -7.11 -7.17 8.17
N MET A 32 -6.70 -7.13 6.90
CA MET A 32 -5.34 -7.43 6.47
C MET A 32 -4.33 -6.50 7.17
N ALA A 33 -4.59 -5.20 7.13
CA ALA A 33 -3.74 -4.19 7.73
C ALA A 33 -3.56 -4.40 9.23
N GLU A 34 -4.67 -4.59 9.94
CA GLU A 34 -4.68 -4.78 11.39
C GLU A 34 -4.00 -6.09 11.80
N ASN A 35 -4.19 -7.19 11.07
CA ASN A 35 -3.47 -8.44 11.33
C ASN A 35 -1.96 -8.28 11.08
N GLY A 36 -1.56 -7.57 10.01
CA GLY A 36 -0.15 -7.23 9.77
C GLY A 36 0.45 -6.45 10.94
N ARG A 37 -0.25 -5.42 11.41
CA ARG A 37 0.14 -4.58 12.56
C ARG A 37 0.30 -5.39 13.85
N ARG A 38 -0.63 -6.31 14.13
CA ARG A 38 -0.58 -7.19 15.31
C ARG A 38 0.65 -8.11 15.28
N VAL A 39 0.97 -8.68 14.12
CA VAL A 39 2.18 -9.51 13.96
C VAL A 39 3.44 -8.67 14.16
N GLN A 40 3.53 -7.47 13.58
CA GLN A 40 4.66 -6.57 13.77
C GLN A 40 4.86 -6.25 15.26
N ARG A 41 3.80 -5.85 15.95
CA ARG A 41 3.83 -5.57 17.40
C ARG A 41 4.28 -6.78 18.21
N LEU A 42 3.73 -7.97 17.94
CA LEU A 42 4.12 -9.20 18.62
C LEU A 42 5.61 -9.51 18.47
N LEU A 43 6.19 -9.28 17.28
CA LEU A 43 7.62 -9.47 17.05
C LEU A 43 8.45 -8.48 17.87
N THR A 44 8.07 -7.20 17.85
CA THR A 44 8.71 -6.15 18.67
C THR A 44 8.65 -6.47 20.16
N ASP A 45 7.47 -6.85 20.68
CA ASP A 45 7.26 -7.17 22.10
C ASP A 45 8.10 -8.39 22.54
N ARG A 46 8.45 -9.28 21.60
CA ARG A 46 9.32 -10.43 21.82
C ARG A 46 10.80 -10.16 21.58
N GLY A 47 11.18 -8.91 21.26
CA GLY A 47 12.56 -8.56 20.90
C GLY A 47 13.05 -9.21 19.61
N LEU A 48 12.13 -9.64 18.73
CA LEU A 48 12.44 -10.23 17.44
C LEU A 48 12.51 -9.14 16.37
N ALA A 49 13.34 -9.36 15.34
CA ALA A 49 13.45 -8.44 14.23
C ALA A 49 12.09 -8.29 13.52
N PRO A 50 11.65 -7.04 13.23
CA PRO A 50 10.44 -6.82 12.45
C PRO A 50 10.67 -7.28 11.00
N PRO A 51 9.62 -7.58 10.23
CA PRO A 51 9.77 -7.91 8.82
C PRO A 51 10.35 -6.73 8.04
N PRO A 52 11.09 -6.97 6.93
CA PRO A 52 11.64 -5.92 6.08
C PRO A 52 10.59 -4.90 5.65
N ALA A 53 10.96 -3.63 5.53
CA ALA A 53 10.03 -2.54 5.27
C ALA A 53 9.26 -2.73 3.95
N ARG A 54 9.88 -3.34 2.94
CA ARG A 54 9.26 -3.70 1.65
C ARG A 54 8.00 -4.56 1.79
N ARG A 55 7.83 -5.27 2.91
CA ARG A 55 6.62 -6.05 3.21
C ARG A 55 5.49 -5.13 3.71
N ASN A 56 5.17 -4.13 2.90
CA ASN A 56 4.27 -3.03 3.22
C ASN A 56 2.82 -3.28 2.77
N THR A 57 2.45 -4.49 2.34
CA THR A 57 1.06 -4.81 1.93
C THR A 57 0.02 -4.41 3.00
N PRO A 58 0.24 -4.63 4.31
CA PRO A 58 -0.65 -4.10 5.35
C PRO A 58 -0.85 -2.58 5.29
N LEU A 59 0.23 -1.82 5.06
CA LEU A 59 0.19 -0.37 4.94
C LEU A 59 -0.61 0.05 3.71
N LEU A 60 -0.34 -0.56 2.56
CA LEU A 60 -1.06 -0.30 1.31
C LEU A 60 -2.56 -0.60 1.45
N GLY A 61 -2.93 -1.67 2.16
CA GLY A 61 -4.32 -2.00 2.44
C GLY A 61 -5.04 -0.93 3.25
N ALA A 62 -4.44 -0.47 4.35
CA ALA A 62 -5.01 0.60 5.16
C ALA A 62 -5.15 1.92 4.37
N LEU A 63 -4.14 2.26 3.57
CA LEU A 63 -4.16 3.43 2.70
C LEU A 63 -5.25 3.34 1.64
N ALA A 64 -5.32 2.22 0.89
CA ALA A 64 -6.32 2.01 -0.16
C ALA A 64 -7.77 2.02 0.38
N ALA A 65 -7.97 1.57 1.62
CA ALA A 65 -9.26 1.66 2.31
C ALA A 65 -9.59 3.08 2.80
N GLY A 66 -8.66 4.04 2.73
CA GLY A 66 -8.81 5.38 3.29
C GLY A 66 -8.78 5.43 4.82
N HIS A 67 -8.37 4.34 5.48
CA HIS A 67 -8.34 4.24 6.94
C HIS A 67 -7.01 4.80 7.49
N PHE A 68 -6.83 6.11 7.39
CA PHE A 68 -5.54 6.76 7.68
C PHE A 68 -5.01 6.55 9.10
N SER A 69 -5.88 6.51 10.12
CA SER A 69 -5.46 6.20 11.48
C SER A 69 -4.85 4.79 11.63
N LEU A 70 -5.37 3.80 10.89
CA LEU A 70 -4.81 2.46 10.84
C LEU A 70 -3.51 2.44 10.02
N ALA A 71 -3.45 3.20 8.93
CA ALA A 71 -2.24 3.32 8.13
C ALA A 71 -1.08 3.91 8.94
N GLU A 72 -1.33 4.96 9.73
CA GLU A 72 -0.37 5.55 10.66
C GLU A 72 0.07 4.52 11.73
N ALA A 73 -0.87 3.75 12.28
CA ALA A 73 -0.57 2.73 13.28
C ALA A 73 0.28 1.57 12.70
N VAL A 74 0.05 1.17 11.45
CA VAL A 74 0.86 0.18 10.72
C VAL A 74 2.26 0.73 10.42
N ALA A 75 2.35 1.98 9.95
CA ALA A 75 3.63 2.62 9.68
C ALA A 75 4.48 2.72 10.95
N ALA A 76 3.87 3.05 12.10
CA ALA A 76 4.56 3.15 13.38
C ALA A 76 5.16 1.83 13.89
N SER A 77 4.60 0.67 13.51
CA SER A 77 5.13 -0.65 13.86
C SER A 77 5.99 -1.29 12.77
N SER A 78 6.16 -0.63 11.63
CA SER A 78 6.96 -1.16 10.51
C SER A 78 8.46 -0.94 10.73
N ALA A 79 9.30 -1.70 10.03
CA ALA A 79 10.74 -1.51 10.08
C ALA A 79 11.14 -0.12 9.57
N THR A 80 12.01 0.55 10.33
CA THR A 80 12.52 1.91 10.06
C THR A 80 13.98 1.93 9.62
N GLN A 81 14.64 0.76 9.60
CA GLN A 81 16.02 0.58 9.20
C GLN A 81 16.10 -0.40 8.03
N TRP A 82 17.00 -0.10 7.10
CA TRP A 82 17.27 -0.99 5.97
C TRP A 82 17.87 -2.30 6.47
N GLN A 83 17.21 -3.41 6.13
CA GLN A 83 17.67 -4.75 6.49
C GLN A 83 18.50 -5.33 5.35
N GLN A 84 19.81 -5.03 5.34
CA GLN A 84 20.73 -5.50 4.30
C GLN A 84 20.67 -7.03 4.17
N GLY A 85 20.48 -7.52 2.95
CA GLY A 85 20.34 -8.95 2.63
C GLY A 85 18.91 -9.49 2.73
N ALA A 86 17.97 -8.75 3.31
CA ALA A 86 16.55 -9.13 3.38
C ALA A 86 15.65 -8.34 2.40
N GLU A 87 16.08 -7.14 2.01
CA GLU A 87 15.44 -6.26 1.04
C GLU A 87 16.46 -5.42 0.27
N TYR A 88 16.11 -5.03 -0.96
CA TYR A 88 16.90 -4.06 -1.73
C TYR A 88 16.72 -2.64 -1.15
N GLU A 89 17.72 -1.79 -1.38
CA GLU A 89 17.75 -0.43 -0.80
C GLU A 89 16.61 0.44 -1.37
N ASP A 90 16.32 0.33 -2.66
CA ASP A 90 15.22 1.02 -3.34
C ASP A 90 13.84 0.60 -2.80
N GLU A 91 13.62 -0.70 -2.58
CA GLU A 91 12.39 -1.22 -1.96
C GLU A 91 12.20 -0.66 -0.54
N PHE A 92 13.28 -0.63 0.25
CA PHE A 92 13.27 -0.04 1.59
C PHE A 92 12.92 1.45 1.56
N LEU A 93 13.61 2.21 0.71
CA LEU A 93 13.41 3.66 0.59
C LEU A 93 11.99 4.00 0.13
N TRP A 94 11.44 3.24 -0.83
CA TRP A 94 10.06 3.44 -1.26
C TRP A 94 9.05 3.10 -0.15
N ALA A 95 9.25 2.00 0.57
CA ALA A 95 8.42 1.67 1.72
C ALA A 95 8.50 2.74 2.81
N SER A 96 9.69 3.29 3.07
CA SER A 96 9.91 4.40 4.00
C SER A 96 9.19 5.67 3.56
N ALA A 97 9.21 6.01 2.26
CA ALA A 97 8.46 7.14 1.71
C ALA A 97 6.95 6.99 1.94
N LEU A 98 6.39 5.81 1.68
CA LEU A 98 4.98 5.52 1.94
C LEU A 98 4.62 5.64 3.43
N GLN A 99 5.50 5.17 4.33
CA GLN A 99 5.31 5.34 5.79
C GLN A 99 5.28 6.83 6.17
N HIS A 100 6.19 7.65 5.61
CA HIS A 100 6.24 9.08 5.90
C HIS A 100 5.02 9.84 5.35
N LEU A 101 4.53 9.46 4.18
CA LEU A 101 3.30 10.00 3.56
C LEU A 101 2.04 9.74 4.40
N THR A 102 2.08 8.77 5.33
CA THR A 102 0.93 8.54 6.23
C THR A 102 0.79 9.59 7.33
N ARG A 103 1.87 10.29 7.69
CA ARG A 103 1.91 11.22 8.83
C ARG A 103 1.20 12.53 8.53
N THR A 104 0.64 13.16 9.57
CA THR A 104 0.09 14.54 9.49
C THR A 104 0.71 15.41 10.59
N PRO A 105 1.40 16.51 10.26
CA PRO A 105 1.79 16.93 8.90
C PRO A 105 2.76 15.94 8.25
N VAL A 106 2.79 15.91 6.93
CA VAL A 106 3.75 15.08 6.18
C VAL A 106 5.16 15.61 6.47
N ALA A 107 6.06 14.72 6.89
CA ALA A 107 7.46 15.04 7.11
C ALA A 107 8.19 15.29 5.77
N THR A 108 9.32 15.98 5.81
CA THR A 108 10.16 16.15 4.62
C THR A 108 10.54 14.79 4.02
N LEU A 109 10.27 14.60 2.73
CA LEU A 109 10.55 13.35 2.02
C LEU A 109 11.88 13.36 1.28
N GLU A 110 12.46 14.53 1.00
CA GLU A 110 13.69 14.64 0.20
C GLU A 110 14.87 13.80 0.72
N PRO A 111 15.11 13.65 2.04
CA PRO A 111 16.14 12.74 2.55
C PRO A 111 15.95 11.27 2.15
N ILE A 112 14.74 10.86 1.77
CA ILE A 112 14.40 9.50 1.32
C ILE A 112 14.32 9.44 -0.20
N LEU A 113 13.74 10.46 -0.84
CA LEU A 113 13.49 10.49 -2.29
C LEU A 113 14.77 10.71 -3.11
N VAL A 114 15.71 11.53 -2.63
CA VAL A 114 16.99 11.73 -3.35
C VAL A 114 17.81 10.43 -3.42
N PRO A 115 18.00 9.67 -2.33
CA PRO A 115 18.58 8.33 -2.41
C PRO A 115 17.77 7.39 -3.32
N LEU A 116 16.44 7.38 -3.21
CA LEU A 116 15.57 6.48 -4.00
C LEU A 116 15.72 6.72 -5.50
N GLU A 117 15.76 7.98 -5.93
CA GLU A 117 15.96 8.37 -7.32
C GLU A 117 17.32 7.90 -7.84
N LYS A 118 18.36 7.98 -6.99
CA LYS A 118 19.70 7.53 -7.34
C LYS A 118 19.82 6.01 -7.47
N VAL A 119 19.26 5.25 -6.53
CA VAL A 119 19.41 3.78 -6.50
C VAL A 119 18.36 3.06 -7.36
N GLY A 120 17.14 3.59 -7.41
CA GLY A 120 16.01 3.01 -8.13
C GLY A 120 15.92 3.41 -9.60
N GLN A 121 16.54 4.54 -9.98
CA GLN A 121 16.61 5.03 -11.36
C GLN A 121 15.21 5.04 -12.04
N ASP A 122 15.14 4.61 -13.31
CA ASP A 122 13.92 4.61 -14.12
C ASP A 122 12.78 3.80 -13.48
N ALA A 123 13.09 2.73 -12.73
CA ALA A 123 12.07 1.87 -12.10
C ALA A 123 11.26 2.60 -11.00
N TYR A 124 11.83 3.65 -10.41
CA TYR A 124 11.19 4.44 -9.36
C TYR A 124 10.94 5.90 -9.75
N ALA A 125 11.30 6.33 -10.95
CA ALA A 125 11.14 7.72 -11.40
C ALA A 125 9.70 8.22 -11.25
N SER A 126 8.70 7.44 -11.69
CA SER A 126 7.28 7.79 -11.55
C SER A 126 6.84 7.85 -10.07
N ARG A 127 7.28 6.91 -9.24
CA ARG A 127 7.00 6.88 -7.79
C ARG A 127 7.59 8.08 -7.04
N VAL A 128 8.82 8.45 -7.36
CA VAL A 128 9.49 9.62 -6.79
C VAL A 128 8.73 10.90 -7.17
N THR A 129 8.36 11.07 -8.44
CA THR A 129 7.58 12.23 -8.89
C THR A 129 6.22 12.30 -8.21
N MET A 130 5.51 11.17 -8.07
CA MET A 130 4.23 11.12 -7.33
C MET A 130 4.41 11.53 -5.86
N ALA A 131 5.42 11.01 -5.17
CA ALA A 131 5.66 11.34 -3.76
C ALA A 131 5.98 12.84 -3.57
N ARG A 132 6.79 13.44 -4.45
CA ARG A 132 7.05 14.89 -4.44
C ARG A 132 5.77 15.69 -4.69
N ALA A 133 4.98 15.29 -5.69
CA ALA A 133 3.73 15.93 -6.04
C ALA A 133 2.70 15.91 -4.91
N LEU A 134 2.62 14.80 -4.15
CA LEU A 134 1.77 14.70 -2.96
C LEU A 134 2.17 15.72 -1.89
N VAL A 135 3.46 15.93 -1.65
CA VAL A 135 3.97 16.89 -0.66
C VAL A 135 3.75 18.33 -1.12
N SER A 136 4.02 18.63 -2.39
CA SER A 136 3.85 19.97 -2.97
C SER A 136 2.41 20.31 -3.37
N LYS A 137 1.48 19.34 -3.25
CA LYS A 137 0.10 19.43 -3.74
C LYS A 137 -0.01 19.74 -5.23
N ASP A 138 0.96 19.27 -6.03
CA ASP A 138 0.98 19.46 -7.47
C ASP A 138 0.14 18.38 -8.17
N ALA A 139 -1.12 18.72 -8.44
CA ALA A 139 -2.08 17.83 -9.07
C ALA A 139 -1.65 17.37 -10.47
N LYS A 140 -1.01 18.25 -11.25
CA LYS A 140 -0.61 17.94 -12.63
C LYS A 140 0.54 16.95 -12.64
N SER A 141 1.59 17.23 -11.86
CA SER A 141 2.74 16.32 -11.76
C SER A 141 2.33 14.96 -11.20
N PHE A 142 1.39 14.91 -10.26
CA PHE A 142 0.84 13.64 -9.77
C PHE A 142 0.13 12.86 -10.88
N ALA A 143 -0.78 13.50 -11.62
CA ALA A 143 -1.56 12.84 -12.66
C ALA A 143 -0.69 12.27 -13.79
N GLU A 144 0.29 13.04 -14.27
CA GLU A 144 1.23 12.60 -15.30
C GLU A 144 2.08 11.41 -14.82
N ALA A 145 2.64 11.50 -13.60
CA ALA A 145 3.45 10.42 -13.04
C ALA A 145 2.64 9.15 -12.72
N PHE A 146 1.40 9.30 -12.26
CA PHE A 146 0.49 8.19 -12.00
C PHE A 146 0.09 7.47 -13.29
N ALA A 147 -0.15 8.20 -14.38
CA ALA A 147 -0.43 7.63 -15.69
C ALA A 147 0.75 6.80 -16.21
N THR A 148 1.99 7.29 -16.07
CA THR A 148 3.21 6.53 -16.39
C THR A 148 3.32 5.27 -15.53
N ALA A 149 3.14 5.39 -14.21
CA ALA A 149 3.21 4.22 -13.31
C ALA A 149 2.14 3.15 -13.62
N CYS A 150 0.95 3.55 -14.08
CA CYS A 150 -0.08 2.62 -14.55
C CYS A 150 0.37 1.83 -15.80
N GLN A 151 1.09 2.48 -16.72
CA GLN A 151 1.63 1.82 -17.92
C GLN A 151 2.72 0.82 -17.52
N ASP A 152 3.65 1.22 -16.67
CA ASP A 152 4.73 0.37 -16.16
C ASP A 152 4.17 -0.87 -15.46
N TYR A 153 3.20 -0.66 -14.56
CA TYR A 153 2.50 -1.75 -13.88
C TYR A 153 1.79 -2.69 -14.86
N GLY A 154 1.17 -2.13 -15.91
CA GLY A 154 0.54 -2.91 -16.97
C GLY A 154 1.50 -3.79 -17.76
N ILE A 155 2.69 -3.29 -18.07
CA ILE A 155 3.74 -4.06 -18.75
C ILE A 155 4.21 -5.22 -17.85
N ASP A 156 4.47 -4.93 -16.57
CA ASP A 156 4.95 -5.93 -15.62
C ASP A 156 3.90 -7.02 -15.34
N ILE A 157 2.64 -6.63 -15.16
CA ILE A 157 1.58 -7.59 -14.87
C ILE A 157 1.31 -8.51 -16.07
N GLU A 158 1.33 -8.00 -17.29
CA GLU A 158 1.13 -8.80 -18.50
C GLU A 158 2.32 -9.71 -18.80
N LYS A 159 3.55 -9.24 -18.52
CA LYS A 159 4.74 -10.09 -18.56
C LYS A 159 4.63 -11.26 -17.58
N ARG A 160 4.17 -11.00 -16.34
CA ARG A 160 3.93 -12.05 -15.34
C ARG A 160 2.80 -13.01 -15.74
N ALA A 161 1.73 -12.49 -16.33
CA ALA A 161 0.60 -13.30 -16.78
C ALA A 161 0.98 -14.33 -17.87
N ARG A 162 1.98 -14.00 -18.70
CA ARG A 162 2.50 -14.89 -19.76
C ARG A 162 3.56 -15.88 -19.26
N SER A 163 4.06 -15.70 -18.04
CA SER A 163 5.09 -16.56 -17.48
C SER A 163 4.51 -17.86 -16.94
N VAL A 164 5.09 -18.99 -17.37
CA VAL A 164 4.72 -20.34 -16.91
C VAL A 164 5.05 -20.57 -15.42
N ALA A 165 5.95 -19.75 -14.87
CA ALA A 165 6.35 -19.82 -13.46
C ALA A 165 5.39 -19.08 -12.50
N THR A 166 4.40 -18.37 -13.03
CA THR A 166 3.46 -17.58 -12.22
C THR A 166 2.32 -18.49 -11.70
N PRO A 167 2.18 -18.69 -10.38
CA PRO A 167 1.09 -19.50 -9.84
C PRO A 167 -0.25 -18.80 -10.08
N VAL A 168 -1.15 -19.45 -10.82
CA VAL A 168 -2.44 -18.86 -11.21
C VAL A 168 -3.29 -18.49 -10.00
N THR A 169 -3.30 -19.34 -8.96
CA THR A 169 -4.17 -19.16 -7.79
C THR A 169 -3.83 -17.93 -6.96
N SER A 170 -2.55 -17.59 -6.82
CA SER A 170 -2.12 -16.39 -6.11
C SER A 170 -2.03 -15.16 -7.02
N PHE A 171 -1.89 -15.33 -8.33
CA PHE A 171 -1.71 -14.22 -9.26
C PHE A 171 -3.01 -13.67 -9.85
N ALA A 172 -3.93 -14.56 -10.27
CA ALA A 172 -5.08 -14.17 -11.07
C ALA A 172 -5.96 -13.08 -10.42
N PRO A 173 -6.22 -13.11 -9.10
CA PRO A 173 -7.00 -12.06 -8.45
C PRO A 173 -6.27 -10.71 -8.49
N HIS A 174 -4.95 -10.69 -8.26
CA HIS A 174 -4.16 -9.47 -8.22
C HIS A 174 -3.81 -8.91 -9.61
N ARG A 175 -4.05 -9.64 -10.70
CA ARG A 175 -3.77 -9.18 -12.07
C ARG A 175 -4.59 -7.93 -12.44
N PHE A 176 -5.80 -7.81 -11.92
CA PHE A 176 -6.75 -6.76 -12.31
C PHE A 176 -6.83 -5.61 -11.31
N LEU A 177 -5.97 -5.62 -10.28
CA LEU A 177 -6.01 -4.64 -9.20
C LEU A 177 -4.61 -4.24 -8.74
N TRP A 178 -4.30 -2.96 -8.87
CA TRP A 178 -3.05 -2.38 -8.40
C TRP A 178 -3.24 -1.74 -7.02
N LEU A 179 -2.95 -2.50 -5.96
CA LEU A 179 -3.17 -2.05 -4.58
C LEU A 179 -2.37 -0.79 -4.22
N GLU A 180 -1.11 -0.70 -4.66
CA GLU A 180 -0.29 0.51 -4.45
C GLU A 180 -0.87 1.72 -5.19
N GLY A 181 -1.39 1.53 -6.41
CA GLY A 181 -2.08 2.59 -7.15
C GLY A 181 -3.29 3.12 -6.37
N LEU A 182 -4.12 2.23 -5.82
CA LEU A 182 -5.25 2.62 -4.98
C LEU A 182 -4.80 3.38 -3.71
N ALA A 183 -3.71 2.93 -3.07
CA ALA A 183 -3.15 3.62 -1.92
C ALA A 183 -2.65 5.05 -2.27
N LEU A 184 -2.00 5.21 -3.42
CA LEU A 184 -1.52 6.51 -3.91
C LEU A 184 -2.67 7.45 -4.28
N LEU A 185 -3.76 6.95 -4.87
CA LEU A 185 -4.97 7.73 -5.12
C LEU A 185 -5.62 8.21 -3.81
N ARG A 186 -5.62 7.39 -2.76
CA ARG A 186 -6.11 7.81 -1.44
C ARG A 186 -5.22 8.87 -0.79
N LEU A 187 -3.91 8.75 -0.96
CA LEU A 187 -2.97 9.77 -0.50
C LEU A 187 -3.16 11.09 -1.25
N SER A 188 -3.46 11.05 -2.55
CA SER A 188 -3.70 12.27 -3.34
C SER A 188 -4.99 12.98 -2.91
N GLU A 189 -6.08 12.23 -2.70
CA GLU A 189 -7.32 12.75 -2.12
C GLU A 189 -7.07 13.41 -0.76
N ARG A 190 -6.29 12.75 0.13
CA ARG A 190 -5.91 13.32 1.45
C ARG A 190 -5.07 14.59 1.32
N ALA A 191 -4.24 14.70 0.27
CA ALA A 191 -3.44 15.89 -0.01
C ALA A 191 -4.25 17.05 -0.62
N GLY A 192 -5.54 16.81 -0.96
CA GLY A 192 -6.41 17.77 -1.64
C GLY A 192 -6.22 17.78 -3.16
N ILE A 193 -5.57 16.77 -3.72
CA ILE A 193 -5.47 16.54 -5.15
C ILE A 193 -6.67 15.67 -5.54
N ALA A 194 -7.60 16.22 -6.32
CA ALA A 194 -8.68 15.45 -6.92
C ALA A 194 -8.16 14.81 -8.21
N PRO A 195 -7.93 13.48 -8.27
CA PRO A 195 -7.60 12.85 -9.53
C PRO A 195 -8.80 13.00 -10.47
N GLU A 196 -8.58 13.63 -11.63
CA GLU A 196 -9.59 13.66 -12.69
C GLU A 196 -10.04 12.23 -13.00
N ASP A 197 -11.36 12.02 -13.14
CA ASP A 197 -11.91 10.68 -13.38
C ASP A 197 -11.51 10.20 -14.77
N THR A 198 -10.34 9.60 -14.81
CA THR A 198 -9.74 8.98 -15.97
C THR A 198 -9.82 7.48 -15.72
N GLY A 199 -10.05 6.69 -16.77
CA GLY A 199 -10.13 5.23 -16.66
C GLY A 199 -8.77 4.64 -16.26
N PHE A 200 -8.37 4.80 -15.00
CA PHE A 200 -7.13 4.30 -14.44
C PHE A 200 -7.15 2.78 -14.50
N ASN A 201 -6.38 2.22 -15.42
CA ASN A 201 -6.22 0.77 -15.53
C ASN A 201 -5.78 0.21 -14.17
N TYR A 202 -6.34 -0.95 -13.79
CA TYR A 202 -6.05 -1.64 -12.53
C TYR A 202 -6.50 -0.90 -11.24
N CYS A 203 -7.15 0.27 -11.36
CA CYS A 203 -7.77 1.00 -10.24
C CYS A 203 -9.27 1.18 -10.52
N PRO A 204 -10.07 0.09 -10.50
CA PRO A 204 -11.46 0.13 -10.96
C PRO A 204 -12.30 1.11 -10.14
N PRO A 205 -13.31 1.79 -10.73
CA PRO A 205 -14.13 2.79 -10.02
C PRO A 205 -14.73 2.28 -8.71
N LEU A 206 -15.13 1.00 -8.66
CA LEU A 206 -15.64 0.37 -7.42
C LEU A 206 -14.61 0.37 -6.29
N ALA A 207 -13.31 0.26 -6.57
CA ALA A 207 -12.27 0.33 -5.54
C ALA A 207 -11.96 1.77 -5.09
N ARG A 208 -12.49 2.78 -5.78
CA ARG A 208 -12.22 4.21 -5.53
C ARG A 208 -13.35 4.92 -4.80
N VAL A 209 -14.51 4.28 -4.61
CA VAL A 209 -15.60 4.86 -3.80
C VAL A 209 -15.18 5.02 -2.34
N PRO A 210 -15.69 6.00 -1.58
CA PRO A 210 -15.35 6.13 -0.17
C PRO A 210 -15.79 4.90 0.64
N MET A 211 -14.98 4.52 1.62
CA MET A 211 -15.41 3.58 2.65
C MET A 211 -16.43 4.29 3.56
N THR A 212 -17.64 3.76 3.64
CA THR A 212 -18.72 4.29 4.49
C THR A 212 -18.96 3.44 5.72
N VAL A 213 -18.53 2.17 5.71
CA VAL A 213 -18.58 1.30 6.87
C VAL A 213 -17.34 1.52 7.73
N THR A 214 -17.54 1.87 9.00
CA THR A 214 -16.42 2.01 9.94
C THR A 214 -15.89 0.64 10.34
N TYR A 215 -14.59 0.43 10.14
CA TYR A 215 -13.88 -0.72 10.70
C TYR A 215 -13.62 -0.48 12.19
N SER A 216 -14.23 -1.28 13.06
CA SER A 216 -14.06 -1.18 14.52
C SER A 216 -13.12 -2.24 15.10
N GLY A 217 -12.33 -2.91 14.25
CA GLY A 217 -11.51 -4.05 14.63
C GLY A 217 -12.22 -5.39 14.47
N ASP A 218 -11.51 -6.38 13.94
CA ASP A 218 -11.95 -7.77 13.98
C ASP A 218 -11.33 -8.47 15.19
N TRP A 219 -12.22 -8.95 16.06
CA TRP A 219 -12.03 -9.98 17.10
C TRP A 219 -11.80 -9.54 18.56
N ALA A 220 -12.28 -10.45 19.42
CA ALA A 220 -12.73 -10.32 20.81
C ALA A 220 -11.65 -10.34 21.90
N ILE A 221 -10.38 -10.20 21.56
CA ILE A 221 -9.31 -10.20 22.57
C ILE A 221 -8.93 -8.75 22.83
N ASP A 222 -9.55 -8.20 23.86
CA ASP A 222 -9.10 -6.97 24.50
C ASP A 222 -7.68 -7.23 25.02
N THR A 223 -6.65 -6.87 24.26
CA THR A 223 -5.25 -6.98 24.69
C THR A 223 -4.88 -5.84 25.64
N MET A 224 -5.84 -5.37 26.45
CA MET A 224 -5.50 -4.59 27.63
C MET A 224 -4.58 -5.46 28.48
N PRO A 225 -3.38 -4.96 28.84
CA PRO A 225 -2.56 -5.68 29.80
C PRO A 225 -3.37 -5.75 31.10
N THR A 226 -3.76 -6.96 31.49
CA THR A 226 -4.16 -7.22 32.88
C THR A 226 -3.01 -6.75 33.77
N LYS A 227 -3.27 -5.68 34.52
CA LYS A 227 -2.39 -5.14 35.55
C LYS A 227 -2.08 -6.19 36.61
#